data_AF-A0A645F951-F1
#
_entry.id   AF-A0A645F951-F1
#
_cell.length_a   1.000
_cell.length_b   1.000
_cell.length_c   1.000
_cell.angle_alpha   90.00
_cell.angle_beta   90.00
_cell.angle_gamma   90.00
#
_symmetry.space_group_name_H-M   'P 1'
#
loop_
_entity.id
_entity.type
_entity.pdbx_description
1 polymer ?
#
loop_
_entity_poly.entity_id
_entity_poly.type
_entity_poly.pdbx_seq_one_letter_code
_entity_poly.pdbx_strand_id
1 'polypeptide(L)'
;MANHQTFICFFVPAIGIILLYRCFIEKKKSSSIILLVLVCGVSIAAFVYFQLLKHPLPFQTAEEAYHYLSKKAQFPIVKDMIEIEYYLDNIDNLTIYGSKNIGIRIVSQIFMIIFYSGFIAFFMMTWIKSIKRAQEKFMKFLYFLCLLSPAVTIIAYVFAVDWGRWDAQIFISQSAMLLFWLYHQREEVQTTVFDTIAFFKKNKVVFLIFFMVTCFIYFVNTGAFGSLSDTIRSVLPS
;
A
#
# COMPACT_ATOMS: atom_id res chain seq x y z
N MET A 1 15.15 4.59 4.72
CA MET A 1 14.87 4.06 3.36
C MET A 1 13.42 3.56 3.16
N ALA A 2 12.64 3.29 4.21
CA ALA A 2 11.35 2.58 4.12
C ALA A 2 10.24 3.25 3.27
N ASN A 3 10.23 4.58 3.10
CA ASN A 3 9.11 5.27 2.42
C ASN A 3 9.21 5.26 0.89
N HIS A 4 10.40 5.11 0.31
CA HIS A 4 10.60 5.30 -1.13
C HIS A 4 10.14 4.10 -1.96
N GLN A 5 10.38 2.88 -1.46
CA GLN A 5 9.97 1.64 -2.11
C GLN A 5 8.45 1.57 -2.25
N THR A 6 7.75 1.89 -1.16
CA THR A 6 6.30 1.82 -1.11
C THR A 6 5.66 2.89 -1.98
N PHE A 7 6.18 4.12 -1.97
CA PHE A 7 5.65 5.15 -2.85
C PHE A 7 5.71 4.74 -4.33
N ILE A 8 6.84 4.18 -4.75
CA ILE A 8 7.04 3.74 -6.13
C ILE A 8 6.13 2.55 -6.46
N CYS A 9 6.08 1.52 -5.62
CA CYS A 9 5.27 0.33 -5.90
C CYS A 9 3.76 0.59 -5.89
N PHE A 10 3.27 1.64 -5.24
CA PHE A 10 1.83 1.88 -5.05
C PHE A 10 1.30 2.98 -5.97
N PHE A 11 2.03 4.08 -6.14
CA PHE A 11 1.55 5.24 -6.91
C PHE A 11 2.04 5.24 -8.36
N VAL A 12 3.24 4.72 -8.65
CA VAL A 12 3.76 4.72 -10.03
C VAL A 12 2.93 3.84 -10.96
N PRO A 13 2.43 2.64 -10.57
CA PRO A 13 1.50 1.90 -11.41
C PRO A 13 0.23 2.70 -11.75
N ALA A 14 -0.36 3.38 -10.76
CA ALA A 14 -1.55 4.21 -10.97
C ALA A 14 -1.27 5.38 -11.93
N ILE A 15 -0.16 6.09 -11.74
CA ILE A 15 0.28 7.19 -12.64
C ILE A 15 0.56 6.64 -14.04
N GLY A 16 1.23 5.49 -14.15
CA GLY A 16 1.53 4.84 -15.42
C GLY A 16 0.26 4.50 -16.21
N ILE A 17 -0.76 3.95 -15.54
CA ILE A 17 -2.07 3.68 -16.15
C ILE A 17 -2.74 4.97 -16.66
N ILE A 18 -2.70 6.04 -15.87
CA ILE A 18 -3.23 7.35 -16.25
C ILE A 18 -2.49 7.93 -17.47
N LEU A 19 -1.17 7.82 -17.51
CA LEU A 19 -0.37 8.29 -18.64
C LEU A 19 -0.56 7.43 -19.89
N LEU A 20 -0.76 6.11 -19.75
CA LEU A 20 -1.15 5.22 -20.85
C LEU A 20 -2.51 5.62 -21.44
N TYR A 21 -3.47 5.95 -20.59
CA TYR A 21 -4.76 6.48 -21.02
C TYR A 21 -4.60 7.78 -21.81
N ARG A 22 -3.77 8.71 -21.31
CA ARG A 22 -3.49 9.97 -21.99
C ARG A 22 -2.88 9.74 -23.37
N CYS A 23 -1.90 8.84 -23.48
CA CYS A 23 -1.31 8.44 -24.77
C CYS A 23 -2.37 7.91 -25.75
N PHE A 24 -3.38 7.21 -25.24
CA PHE A 24 -4.47 6.69 -26.06
C PHE A 24 -5.40 7.79 -26.58
N ILE A 25 -5.87 8.68 -25.71
CA ILE A 25 -6.76 9.79 -26.10
C ILE A 25 -6.04 10.78 -27.01
N GLU A 26 -4.76 11.08 -26.76
CA GLU A 26 -3.95 11.95 -27.62
C GLU A 26 -3.44 11.26 -28.89
N LYS A 27 -3.97 10.09 -29.26
CA LYS A 27 -3.60 9.31 -30.46
C LYS A 27 -2.09 9.13 -30.63
N LYS A 28 -1.40 8.81 -29.53
CA LYS A 28 0.05 8.55 -29.48
C LYS A 28 0.92 9.74 -29.86
N LYS A 29 0.48 10.97 -29.56
CA LYS A 29 1.32 12.17 -29.69
C LYS A 29 2.65 11.97 -28.97
N SER A 30 3.75 12.35 -29.62
CA SER A 30 5.11 12.17 -29.12
C SER A 30 5.31 12.75 -27.72
N SER A 31 4.73 13.92 -27.42
CA SER A 31 4.81 14.55 -26.09
C SER A 31 4.26 13.67 -24.97
N SER A 32 3.16 12.95 -25.22
CA SER A 32 2.56 12.06 -24.23
C SER A 32 3.37 10.79 -24.02
N ILE A 33 3.92 10.23 -25.10
CA ILE A 33 4.83 9.08 -25.02
C ILE A 33 6.10 9.46 -24.25
N ILE A 34 6.70 10.62 -24.56
CA ILE A 34 7.88 11.13 -23.86
C ILE A 34 7.58 11.31 -22.37
N LEU A 35 6.44 11.89 -22.03
CA LEU A 35 6.04 12.05 -20.62
C LEU A 35 5.90 10.71 -19.91
N LEU A 36 5.24 9.72 -20.54
CA LEU A 36 5.12 8.37 -20.00
C LEU A 36 6.49 7.72 -19.76
N VAL A 37 7.36 7.75 -20.77
CA VAL A 37 8.70 7.17 -20.69
C VAL A 37 9.54 7.87 -19.63
N LEU A 38 9.47 9.20 -19.55
CA LEU A 38 10.22 9.98 -18.57
C LEU A 38 9.73 9.68 -17.15
N VAL A 39 8.42 9.70 -16.89
CA VAL A 39 7.88 9.44 -15.55
C VAL A 39 8.19 8.01 -15.09
N CYS A 40 7.91 7.01 -15.94
CA CYS A 40 8.20 5.62 -15.60
C CYS A 40 9.72 5.37 -15.48
N GLY A 41 10.51 5.90 -16.41
CA GLY A 41 11.96 5.75 -16.44
C GLY A 41 12.64 6.39 -15.23
N VAL A 42 12.29 7.63 -14.89
CA VAL A 42 12.79 8.32 -13.70
C VAL A 42 12.36 7.59 -12.42
N SER A 43 11.13 7.08 -12.36
CA SER A 43 10.65 6.34 -11.19
C SER A 43 11.43 5.04 -10.99
N ILE A 44 11.70 4.28 -12.06
CA ILE A 44 12.52 3.06 -12.02
C ILE A 44 13.98 3.39 -11.67
N ALA A 45 14.55 4.43 -12.28
CA ALA A 45 15.91 4.87 -11.98
C ALA A 45 16.05 5.33 -10.53
N ALA A 46 15.08 6.08 -10.01
CA ALA A 46 15.01 6.49 -8.61
C ALA A 46 14.88 5.27 -7.68
N PHE A 47 14.05 4.28 -8.05
CA PHE A 47 13.97 3.02 -7.30
C PHE A 47 15.33 2.33 -7.22
N VAL A 48 15.99 2.12 -8.36
CA VAL A 48 17.32 1.48 -8.42
C VAL A 48 18.35 2.27 -7.62
N TYR A 49 18.37 3.60 -7.79
CA TYR A 49 19.29 4.49 -7.10
C TYR A 49 19.12 4.43 -5.58
N PHE A 50 17.90 4.65 -5.08
CA PHE A 50 17.67 4.68 -3.63
C PHE A 50 17.63 3.30 -2.97
N GLN A 51 17.33 2.23 -3.71
CA GLN A 51 17.14 0.90 -3.13
C GLN A 51 18.38 0.00 -3.27
N LEU A 52 19.07 0.08 -4.40
CA LEU A 52 20.18 -0.83 -4.70
C LEU A 52 21.54 -0.17 -4.49
N LEU A 53 21.63 1.16 -4.55
CA LEU A 53 22.87 1.87 -4.24
C LEU A 53 22.86 2.30 -2.78
N LYS A 54 23.71 1.67 -1.97
CA LYS A 54 23.96 2.12 -0.61
C LYS A 54 24.71 3.45 -0.65
N HIS A 55 24.15 4.46 0.01
CA HIS A 55 24.87 5.70 0.25
C HIS A 55 25.68 5.56 1.54
N PRO A 56 27.00 5.83 1.51
CA PRO A 56 27.79 5.84 2.73
C PRO A 56 27.27 6.96 3.63
N LEU A 57 26.77 6.57 4.81
CA LEU A 57 26.53 7.53 5.88
C LEU A 57 27.89 8.02 6.41
N PRO A 58 27.93 9.23 7.00
CA PRO A 58 29.17 9.77 7.58
C PRO A 58 29.66 9.00 8.81
N PHE A 59 28.87 8.05 9.33
CA PHE A 59 29.21 7.22 10.48
C PHE A 59 29.50 5.80 10.04
N GLN A 60 30.54 5.18 10.59
CA GLN A 60 30.99 3.84 10.19
C GLN A 60 30.13 2.73 10.81
N THR A 61 29.44 3.02 11.92
CA THR A 61 28.63 2.03 12.64
C THR A 61 27.26 2.60 13.03
N ALA A 62 26.28 1.71 13.20
CA ALA A 62 24.95 2.07 13.69
C ALA A 62 24.99 2.65 15.11
N GLU A 63 25.96 2.24 15.94
CA GLU A 63 26.16 2.76 17.30
C GLU A 63 26.57 4.23 17.27
N GLU A 64 27.52 4.58 16.41
CA GLU A 64 28.00 5.95 16.25
C GLU A 64 26.87 6.87 15.76
N ALA A 65 26.09 6.41 14.77
CA ALA A 65 24.91 7.10 14.29
C ALA A 65 23.85 7.27 15.40
N TYR A 66 23.58 6.21 16.17
CA TYR A 66 22.63 6.25 17.29
C TYR A 66 23.04 7.25 18.36
N HIS A 67 24.30 7.24 18.79
CA HIS A 67 24.81 8.20 19.79
C HIS A 67 24.79 9.63 19.29
N TYR A 68 25.07 9.87 18.00
CA TYR A 68 24.98 11.20 17.43
C TYR A 68 23.54 11.71 17.37
N LEU A 69 22.62 10.87 16.88
CA LEU A 69 21.23 11.25 16.69
C LEU A 69 20.50 11.37 18.04
N SER A 70 20.77 10.49 19.01
CA SER A 70 20.12 10.52 20.34
C SER A 70 20.45 11.80 21.11
N LYS A 71 21.64 12.39 20.92
CA LYS A 71 22.00 13.69 21.49
C LYS A 71 21.21 14.87 20.91
N LYS A 72 20.64 14.70 19.71
CA LYS A 72 19.91 15.76 18.98
C LYS A 72 18.41 15.55 18.94
N ALA A 73 17.94 14.31 19.05
CA ALA A 73 16.52 14.00 18.99
C ALA A 73 15.82 14.33 20.29
N GLN A 74 14.61 14.88 20.17
CA GLN A 74 13.70 15.10 21.29
C GLN A 74 12.86 13.85 21.63
N PHE A 75 13.06 12.75 20.90
CA PHE A 75 12.32 11.51 21.02
C PHE A 75 13.29 10.33 21.13
N PRO A 76 12.88 9.24 21.81
CA PRO A 76 13.71 8.04 21.92
C PRO A 76 13.93 7.45 20.52
N ILE A 77 15.20 7.25 20.19
CA ILE A 77 15.61 6.59 18.96
C ILE A 77 15.77 5.10 19.24
N VAL A 78 15.29 4.26 18.32
CA VAL A 78 15.50 2.81 18.38
C VAL A 78 16.72 2.48 17.52
N LYS A 79 17.81 2.04 18.16
CA LYS A 79 19.07 1.69 17.47
C LYS A 79 18.84 0.64 16.37
N ASP A 80 18.04 -0.38 16.67
CA ASP A 80 17.74 -1.47 15.72
C ASP A 80 17.16 -0.95 14.40
N MET A 81 16.32 0.09 14.43
CA MET A 81 15.79 0.70 13.20
C MET A 81 16.87 1.35 12.35
N ILE A 82 17.85 2.02 12.97
CA ILE A 82 18.98 2.64 12.26
C ILE A 82 19.84 1.54 11.63
N GLU A 83 20.13 0.48 12.38
CA GLU A 83 20.94 -0.63 11.92
C GLU A 83 20.29 -1.34 10.72
N ILE A 84 18.99 -1.62 10.80
CA ILE A 84 18.20 -2.25 9.74
C ILE A 84 18.14 -1.40 8.48
N GLU A 85 17.90 -0.09 8.63
CA GLU A 85 17.64 0.76 7.46
C GLU A 85 18.89 1.21 6.72
N TYR A 86 20.04 1.27 7.40
CA TYR A 86 21.22 1.95 6.83
C TYR A 86 22.51 1.13 6.87
N TYR A 87 22.64 0.16 7.78
CA TYR A 87 23.91 -0.54 8.01
C TYR A 87 23.89 -2.00 7.58
N LEU A 88 22.75 -2.69 7.67
CA LEU A 88 22.64 -4.07 7.21
C LEU A 88 22.70 -4.19 5.68
N ASP A 89 23.35 -5.24 5.18
CA ASP A 89 23.26 -5.64 3.77
C ASP A 89 21.84 -6.12 3.44
N ASN A 90 21.41 -5.92 2.17
CA ASN A 90 20.06 -6.28 1.75
C ASN A 90 19.77 -7.79 1.96
N ILE A 91 20.78 -8.64 1.83
CA ILE A 91 20.69 -10.08 2.10
C ILE A 91 20.52 -10.33 3.59
N ASP A 92 21.33 -9.70 4.44
CA ASP A 92 21.23 -9.87 5.89
C ASP A 92 19.92 -9.30 6.45
N ASN A 93 19.43 -8.19 5.89
CA ASN A 93 18.13 -7.63 6.24
C ASN A 93 16.99 -8.62 5.91
N LEU A 94 17.00 -9.19 4.70
CA LEU A 94 16.01 -10.20 4.30
C LEU A 94 16.10 -11.46 5.17
N THR A 95 17.32 -11.88 5.53
CA THR A 95 17.55 -13.12 6.28
C THR A 95 17.24 -12.95 7.76
N ILE A 96 17.68 -11.87 8.39
CA ILE A 96 17.53 -11.63 9.83
C ILE A 96 16.14 -11.09 10.17
N TYR A 97 15.59 -10.20 9.35
CA TYR A 97 14.33 -9.51 9.64
C TYR A 97 13.20 -9.88 8.69
N GLY A 98 13.50 -10.28 7.45
CA GLY A 98 12.49 -10.82 6.53
C GLY A 98 11.97 -12.19 6.96
N SER A 99 12.86 -13.10 7.40
CA SER A 99 12.47 -14.45 7.83
C SER A 99 11.95 -14.50 9.27
N LYS A 100 12.48 -13.66 10.17
CA LYS A 100 12.09 -13.63 11.58
C LYS A 100 10.65 -13.13 11.70
N ASN A 101 9.80 -13.95 12.30
CA ASN A 101 8.37 -13.71 12.48
C ASN A 101 7.54 -13.64 11.19
N ILE A 102 8.02 -14.19 10.06
CA ILE A 102 7.26 -14.21 8.80
C ILE A 102 5.88 -14.85 8.96
N GLY A 103 5.76 -15.91 9.79
CA GLY A 103 4.48 -16.54 10.10
C GLY A 103 3.49 -15.58 10.77
N ILE A 104 3.95 -14.79 11.74
CA ILE A 104 3.12 -13.79 12.42
C ILE A 104 2.70 -12.69 11.44
N ARG A 105 3.60 -12.26 10.55
CA ARG A 105 3.29 -11.26 9.51
C ARG A 105 2.26 -11.76 8.50
N ILE A 106 2.40 -13.00 8.03
CA ILE A 106 1.43 -13.62 7.13
C ILE A 106 0.07 -13.73 7.81
N VAL A 107 0.02 -14.20 9.05
CA VAL A 107 -1.23 -14.28 9.82
C VAL A 107 -1.87 -12.90 9.98
N SER A 108 -1.08 -11.88 10.37
CA SER A 108 -1.53 -10.49 10.46
C SER A 108 -2.08 -9.99 9.12
N GLN A 109 -1.41 -10.29 8.01
CA GLN A 109 -1.86 -9.87 6.68
C GLN A 109 -3.15 -10.56 6.26
N ILE A 110 -3.32 -11.85 6.56
CA ILE A 110 -4.56 -12.58 6.32
C ILE A 110 -5.71 -11.92 7.11
N PHE A 111 -5.47 -11.57 8.39
CA PHE A 111 -6.44 -10.84 9.19
C PHE A 111 -6.79 -9.47 8.57
N MET A 112 -5.81 -8.72 8.08
CA MET A 112 -6.05 -7.44 7.40
C MET A 112 -6.83 -7.63 6.09
N ILE A 113 -6.54 -8.66 5.29
CA ILE A 113 -7.30 -8.99 4.08
C ILE A 113 -8.76 -9.30 4.43
N ILE A 114 -9.01 -10.05 5.50
CA ILE A 114 -10.37 -10.31 5.99
C ILE A 114 -11.02 -8.99 6.40
N PHE A 115 -10.34 -8.18 7.21
CA PHE A 115 -10.83 -6.89 7.69
C PHE A 115 -11.23 -5.96 6.53
N TYR A 116 -10.42 -5.89 5.47
CA TYR A 116 -10.67 -5.07 4.30
C TYR A 116 -11.43 -5.77 3.17
N SER A 117 -11.90 -7.00 3.36
CA SER A 117 -12.50 -7.81 2.30
C SER A 117 -13.68 -7.13 1.61
N GLY A 118 -14.46 -6.31 2.33
CA GLY A 118 -15.52 -5.49 1.74
C GLY A 118 -15.00 -4.45 0.73
N PHE A 119 -13.92 -3.74 1.07
CA PHE A 119 -13.27 -2.78 0.16
C PHE A 119 -12.59 -3.49 -1.01
N ILE A 120 -11.91 -4.61 -0.75
CA ILE A 120 -11.27 -5.43 -1.78
C ILE A 120 -12.34 -5.93 -2.76
N ALA A 121 -13.46 -6.46 -2.27
CA ALA A 121 -14.59 -6.90 -3.09
C ALA A 121 -15.18 -5.74 -3.91
N PHE A 122 -15.33 -4.55 -3.31
CA PHE A 122 -15.80 -3.36 -4.03
C PHE A 122 -14.90 -3.03 -5.23
N PHE A 123 -13.59 -2.92 -5.05
CA PHE A 123 -12.67 -2.62 -6.15
C PHE A 123 -12.58 -3.75 -7.17
N MET A 124 -12.47 -5.01 -6.73
CA MET A 124 -12.44 -6.17 -7.64
C MET A 124 -13.69 -6.23 -8.51
N MET A 125 -14.88 -6.13 -7.91
CA MET A 125 -16.13 -6.11 -8.67
C MET A 125 -16.19 -4.92 -9.63
N THR A 126 -15.70 -3.75 -9.20
CA THR A 126 -15.67 -2.56 -10.03
C THR A 126 -14.84 -2.80 -11.29
N TRP A 127 -13.58 -3.22 -11.15
CA TRP A 127 -12.72 -3.42 -12.31
C TRP A 127 -13.18 -4.59 -13.18
N ILE A 128 -13.58 -5.73 -12.60
CA ILE A 128 -14.05 -6.90 -13.36
C ILE A 128 -15.27 -6.55 -14.21
N LYS A 129 -16.25 -5.84 -13.63
CA LYS A 129 -17.45 -5.43 -14.38
C LYS A 129 -17.14 -4.36 -15.41
N SER A 130 -16.27 -3.38 -15.10
CA SER A 130 -15.83 -2.38 -16.08
C SER A 130 -15.08 -3.00 -17.27
N ILE A 131 -14.22 -4.01 -17.05
CA ILE A 131 -13.57 -4.78 -18.13
C ILE A 131 -14.61 -5.46 -19.02
N LYS A 132 -15.65 -6.07 -18.43
CA LYS A 132 -16.70 -6.74 -19.19
C LYS A 132 -17.57 -5.77 -20.00
N ARG A 133 -17.84 -4.59 -19.44
CA ARG A 133 -18.68 -3.55 -20.05
C ARG A 133 -17.96 -2.71 -21.11
N ALA A 134 -16.64 -2.54 -21.00
CA ALA A 134 -15.85 -1.78 -21.95
C ALA A 134 -16.00 -2.33 -23.37
N GLN A 135 -16.27 -1.46 -24.34
CA GLN A 135 -16.31 -1.87 -25.75
C GLN A 135 -14.91 -1.89 -26.36
N GLU A 136 -14.08 -0.92 -26.01
CA GLU A 136 -12.75 -0.74 -26.58
C GLU A 136 -11.73 -1.69 -25.94
N LYS A 137 -10.99 -2.45 -26.77
CA LYS A 137 -9.95 -3.40 -26.30
C LYS A 137 -8.89 -2.74 -25.44
N PHE A 138 -8.49 -1.50 -25.77
CA PHE A 138 -7.50 -0.77 -24.99
C PHE A 138 -8.03 -0.38 -23.61
N MET A 139 -9.29 0.04 -23.50
CA MET A 139 -9.91 0.33 -22.20
C MET A 139 -10.01 -0.93 -21.32
N LYS A 140 -10.31 -2.10 -21.90
CA LYS A 140 -10.24 -3.39 -21.19
C LYS A 140 -8.86 -3.64 -20.60
N PHE A 141 -7.81 -3.37 -21.38
CA PHE A 141 -6.44 -3.49 -20.92
C PHE A 141 -6.13 -2.53 -19.76
N LEU A 142 -6.54 -1.26 -19.83
CA LEU A 142 -6.33 -0.30 -18.74
C LEU A 142 -7.06 -0.70 -17.45
N TYR A 143 -8.31 -1.17 -17.55
CA TYR A 143 -9.06 -1.65 -16.39
C TYR A 143 -8.48 -2.94 -15.81
N PHE A 144 -7.93 -3.82 -16.66
CA PHE A 144 -7.15 -4.97 -16.21
C PHE A 144 -5.88 -4.56 -15.46
N LEU A 145 -5.18 -3.52 -15.91
CA LEU A 145 -4.05 -2.97 -15.17
C LEU A 145 -4.48 -2.36 -13.83
N CYS A 146 -5.64 -1.69 -13.75
CA CYS A 146 -6.17 -1.19 -12.47
C CYS A 146 -6.39 -2.34 -11.49
N LEU A 147 -6.98 -3.45 -11.95
CA LEU A 147 -7.19 -4.68 -11.17
C LEU A 147 -5.87 -5.30 -10.71
N LEU A 148 -4.85 -5.34 -11.57
CA LEU A 148 -3.57 -5.99 -11.28
C LEU A 148 -2.60 -5.10 -10.50
N SER A 149 -2.78 -3.78 -10.51
CA SER A 149 -1.84 -2.85 -9.88
C SER A 149 -1.53 -3.12 -8.41
N PRO A 150 -2.45 -3.63 -7.55
CA PRO A 150 -2.10 -4.02 -6.19
C PRO A 150 -1.09 -5.17 -6.13
N ALA A 151 -0.97 -6.02 -7.16
CA ALA A 151 0.00 -7.12 -7.17
C ALA A 151 1.45 -6.61 -7.15
N VAL A 152 1.71 -5.40 -7.65
CA VAL A 152 3.05 -4.78 -7.59
C VAL A 152 3.50 -4.55 -6.14
N THR A 153 2.56 -4.43 -5.20
CA THR A 153 2.85 -4.26 -3.77
C THR A 153 3.50 -5.48 -3.13
N ILE A 154 3.38 -6.66 -3.74
CA ILE A 154 4.09 -7.87 -3.31
C ILE A 154 5.60 -7.62 -3.28
N ILE A 155 6.13 -6.86 -4.25
CA ILE A 155 7.54 -6.48 -4.29
C ILE A 155 7.89 -5.67 -3.04
N ALA A 156 7.05 -4.70 -2.66
CA ALA A 156 7.26 -3.91 -1.45
C ALA A 156 7.20 -4.78 -0.19
N TYR A 157 6.28 -5.75 -0.08
CA TYR A 157 6.23 -6.65 1.08
C TYR A 157 7.45 -7.57 1.22
N VAL A 158 8.12 -7.91 0.12
CA VAL A 158 9.37 -8.69 0.17
C VAL A 158 10.52 -7.85 0.75
N PHE A 159 10.61 -6.57 0.42
CA PHE A 159 11.71 -5.70 0.86
C PHE A 159 11.41 -4.91 2.14
N ALA A 160 10.14 -4.72 2.50
CA ALA A 160 9.71 -3.96 3.66
C ALA A 160 9.38 -4.86 4.86
N VAL A 161 9.86 -4.46 6.03
CA VAL A 161 9.66 -5.17 7.30
C VAL A 161 8.32 -4.79 7.97
N ASP A 162 7.75 -3.65 7.60
CA ASP A 162 6.54 -3.05 8.22
C ASP A 162 5.28 -3.23 7.34
N TRP A 163 4.69 -4.43 7.30
CA TRP A 163 3.58 -4.72 6.39
C TRP A 163 2.28 -3.95 6.70
N GLY A 164 1.98 -3.73 7.99
CA GLY A 164 0.69 -3.18 8.43
C GLY A 164 0.46 -1.72 8.03
N ARG A 165 1.53 -0.95 7.79
CA ARG A 165 1.43 0.47 7.41
C ARG A 165 1.01 0.67 5.94
N TRP A 166 1.26 -0.31 5.09
CA TRP A 166 1.18 -0.11 3.64
C TRP A 166 -0.20 -0.45 3.05
N ASP A 167 -1.04 -1.19 3.76
CA ASP A 167 -2.38 -1.56 3.30
C ASP A 167 -3.23 -0.34 2.91
N ALA A 168 -3.14 0.75 3.70
CA ALA A 168 -3.85 2.00 3.41
C ALA A 168 -3.47 2.58 2.04
N GLN A 169 -2.21 2.44 1.61
CA GLN A 169 -1.75 2.95 0.32
C GLN A 169 -2.37 2.20 -0.85
N ILE A 170 -2.71 0.91 -0.69
CA ILE A 170 -3.42 0.15 -1.73
C ILE A 170 -4.79 0.79 -1.97
N PHE A 171 -5.52 1.08 -0.90
CA PHE A 171 -6.85 1.66 -1.01
C PHE A 171 -6.80 3.10 -1.53
N ILE A 172 -5.79 3.88 -1.13
CA ILE A 172 -5.60 5.24 -1.66
C ILE A 172 -5.32 5.20 -3.17
N SER A 173 -4.42 4.33 -3.64
CA SER A 173 -4.10 4.25 -5.07
C SER A 173 -5.29 3.76 -5.90
N GLN A 174 -6.02 2.75 -5.42
CA GLN A 174 -7.25 2.25 -6.05
C GLN A 174 -8.35 3.30 -6.09
N SER A 175 -8.53 4.07 -5.01
CA SER A 175 -9.48 5.18 -4.95
C SER A 175 -9.09 6.29 -5.91
N ALA A 176 -7.80 6.66 -5.99
CA ALA A 176 -7.32 7.67 -6.92
C ALA A 176 -7.59 7.28 -8.39
N MET A 177 -7.33 6.02 -8.76
CA MET A 177 -7.68 5.51 -10.10
C MET A 177 -9.18 5.53 -10.34
N LEU A 178 -9.99 5.11 -9.37
CA LEU A 178 -11.45 5.14 -9.50
C LEU A 178 -11.95 6.56 -9.73
N LEU A 179 -11.52 7.51 -8.91
CA LEU A 179 -11.86 8.92 -9.05
C LEU A 179 -11.41 9.49 -10.40
N PHE A 180 -10.23 9.11 -10.88
CA PHE A 180 -9.73 9.50 -12.19
C PHE A 180 -10.68 9.08 -13.33
N TRP A 181 -11.17 7.84 -13.30
CA TRP A 181 -12.10 7.35 -14.33
C TRP A 181 -13.50 7.96 -14.22
N LEU A 182 -13.96 8.21 -13.00
CA LEU A 182 -15.21 8.91 -12.74
C LEU A 182 -15.15 10.36 -13.24
N TYR A 183 -14.02 11.05 -13.01
CA TYR A 183 -13.76 12.40 -13.52
C TYR A 183 -13.78 12.45 -15.04
N HIS A 184 -13.22 11.44 -15.71
CA HIS A 184 -13.28 11.29 -17.17
C HIS A 184 -14.63 10.78 -17.69
N GLN A 185 -15.64 10.66 -16.82
CA GLN A 185 -17.01 10.29 -17.15
C GLN A 185 -17.12 8.99 -17.97
N ARG A 186 -16.29 7.99 -17.65
CA ARG A 186 -16.37 6.68 -18.30
C ARG A 186 -17.63 5.95 -17.88
N GLU A 187 -18.56 5.78 -18.81
CA GLU A 187 -19.88 5.17 -18.57
C GLU A 187 -19.77 3.78 -17.94
N GLU A 188 -18.77 2.98 -18.35
CA GLU A 188 -18.61 1.61 -17.87
C GLU A 188 -18.15 1.56 -16.41
N VAL A 189 -17.43 2.58 -15.96
CA VAL A 189 -17.01 2.73 -14.56
C VAL A 189 -18.15 3.32 -13.74
N GLN A 190 -18.79 4.39 -14.21
CA GLN A 190 -19.90 5.03 -13.50
C GLN A 190 -21.04 4.04 -13.23
N THR A 191 -21.52 3.36 -14.27
CA THR A 191 -22.60 2.36 -14.15
C THR A 191 -22.22 1.28 -13.15
N THR A 192 -20.99 0.77 -13.24
CA THR A 192 -20.51 -0.27 -12.34
C THR A 192 -20.42 0.20 -10.89
N VAL A 193 -19.95 1.42 -10.65
CA VAL A 193 -19.89 2.00 -9.31
C VAL A 193 -21.31 2.16 -8.75
N PHE A 194 -22.26 2.66 -9.53
CA PHE A 194 -23.66 2.77 -9.10
C PHE A 194 -24.29 1.42 -8.78
N ASP A 195 -24.11 0.41 -9.65
CA ASP A 195 -24.57 -0.97 -9.40
C ASP A 195 -23.98 -1.53 -8.11
N THR A 196 -22.69 -1.29 -7.90
CA THR A 196 -21.97 -1.78 -6.72
C THR A 196 -22.47 -1.06 -5.47
N ILE A 197 -22.57 0.27 -5.47
CA ILE A 197 -23.14 1.03 -4.36
C ILE A 197 -24.58 0.61 -4.07
N ALA A 198 -25.41 0.36 -5.09
CA ALA A 198 -26.78 -0.11 -4.91
C ALA A 198 -26.82 -1.48 -4.20
N PHE A 199 -25.91 -2.39 -4.56
CA PHE A 199 -25.73 -3.66 -3.86
C PHE A 199 -25.34 -3.46 -2.39
N PHE A 200 -24.40 -2.57 -2.09
CA PHE A 200 -24.01 -2.26 -0.71
C PHE A 200 -25.15 -1.62 0.09
N LYS A 201 -25.91 -0.70 -0.51
CA LYS A 201 -27.08 -0.07 0.11
C LYS A 201 -28.18 -1.09 0.44
N LYS A 202 -28.44 -2.03 -0.47
CA LYS A 202 -29.42 -3.12 -0.26
C LYS A 202 -29.02 -4.03 0.90
N ASN A 203 -27.72 -4.30 1.05
CA ASN A 203 -27.19 -5.22 2.06
C ASN A 203 -26.53 -4.50 3.26
N LYS A 204 -26.92 -3.25 3.55
CA LYS A 204 -26.28 -2.38 4.55
C LYS A 204 -26.10 -3.02 5.93
N VAL A 205 -27.06 -3.82 6.38
CA VAL A 205 -27.02 -4.50 7.70
C VAL A 205 -25.92 -5.56 7.74
N VAL A 206 -25.76 -6.33 6.66
CA VAL A 206 -24.72 -7.36 6.55
C VAL A 206 -23.34 -6.71 6.63
N PHE A 207 -23.15 -5.59 5.92
CA PHE A 207 -21.88 -4.84 5.97
C PHE A 207 -21.62 -4.20 7.33
N LEU A 208 -22.65 -3.70 8.00
CA LEU A 208 -22.53 -3.14 9.35
C LEU A 208 -22.14 -4.22 10.38
N ILE A 209 -22.77 -5.38 10.34
CA ILE A 209 -22.42 -6.53 11.19
C ILE A 209 -20.99 -6.98 10.89
N PHE A 210 -20.65 -7.12 9.61
CA PHE A 210 -19.31 -7.49 9.19
C PHE A 210 -18.27 -6.51 9.74
N PHE A 211 -18.50 -5.21 9.58
CA PHE A 211 -17.62 -4.16 10.09
C PHE A 211 -17.50 -4.19 11.62
N MET A 212 -18.61 -4.38 12.35
CA MET A 212 -18.57 -4.49 13.81
C MET A 212 -17.77 -5.72 14.26
N VAL A 213 -17.96 -6.87 13.61
CA VAL A 213 -17.22 -8.10 13.92
C VAL A 213 -15.73 -7.91 13.64
N THR A 214 -15.36 -7.31 12.50
CA THR A 214 -13.96 -7.09 12.16
C THR A 214 -13.30 -6.06 13.08
N CYS A 215 -13.98 -4.98 13.44
CA CYS A 215 -13.52 -4.01 14.45
C CYS A 215 -13.33 -4.66 15.82
N PHE A 216 -14.28 -5.50 16.25
CA PHE A 216 -14.17 -6.22 17.52
C PHE A 216 -12.96 -7.16 17.53
N ILE A 217 -12.78 -7.96 16.48
CA ILE A 217 -11.62 -8.86 16.34
C ILE A 217 -10.30 -8.06 16.36
N TYR A 218 -10.24 -6.95 15.63
CA TYR A 218 -9.04 -6.09 15.61
C TYR A 218 -8.75 -5.49 16.99
N PHE A 219 -9.78 -5.02 17.68
CA PHE A 219 -9.67 -4.45 19.02
C PHE A 219 -9.19 -5.47 20.06
N VAL A 220 -9.67 -6.71 19.97
CA VAL A 220 -9.23 -7.82 20.82
C VAL A 220 -7.77 -8.20 20.52
N ASN A 221 -7.39 -8.29 19.24
CA ASN A 221 -6.04 -8.70 18.82
C ASN A 221 -4.96 -7.65 19.08
N THR A 222 -5.30 -6.36 19.10
CA THR A 222 -4.34 -5.29 19.41
C THR A 222 -4.06 -5.14 20.91
N GLY A 223 -4.63 -6.00 21.75
CA GLY A 223 -4.35 -6.02 23.19
C GLY A 223 -4.95 -4.84 23.94
N ALA A 224 -5.90 -4.11 23.36
CA ALA A 224 -6.57 -2.99 24.02
C ALA A 224 -7.27 -3.42 25.34
N PHE A 225 -7.70 -4.67 25.46
CA PHE A 225 -8.19 -5.24 26.73
C PHE A 225 -7.08 -5.54 27.74
N GLY A 226 -5.88 -5.92 27.29
CA GLY A 226 -4.72 -6.13 28.16
C GLY A 226 -4.27 -4.80 28.79
N SER A 227 -4.07 -3.77 27.96
CA SER A 227 -3.66 -2.45 28.43
C SER A 227 -4.74 -1.75 29.27
N LEU A 228 -6.03 -1.94 28.97
CA LEU A 228 -7.12 -1.43 29.80
C LEU A 228 -7.18 -2.16 31.15
N SER A 229 -6.94 -3.47 31.19
CA SER A 229 -6.89 -4.22 32.46
C SER A 229 -5.69 -3.84 33.33
N ASP A 230 -4.53 -3.57 32.70
CA ASP A 230 -3.32 -3.10 33.38
C ASP A 230 -3.47 -1.64 33.85
N THR A 231 -4.20 -0.82 33.10
CA THR A 231 -4.54 0.56 33.49
C THR A 231 -5.59 0.59 34.60
N ILE A 232 -6.57 -0.30 34.60
CA ILE A 232 -7.58 -0.40 35.68
C ILE A 232 -6.94 -0.93 36.97
N ARG A 233 -6.01 -1.89 36.88
CA ARG A 233 -5.26 -2.40 38.03
C ARG A 233 -4.29 -1.39 38.63
N SER A 234 -3.76 -0.44 37.84
CA SER A 234 -2.87 0.61 38.37
C SER A 234 -3.60 1.80 39.00
N VAL A 235 -4.93 1.91 38.81
CA VAL A 235 -5.77 3.00 39.32
C VAL A 235 -6.62 2.58 40.52
N LEU A 236 -6.81 1.28 40.77
CA LEU A 236 -7.50 0.78 41.96
C LEU A 236 -6.48 0.54 43.10
N PRO A 237 -6.54 1.30 44.22
CA PRO A 237 -5.70 1.02 45.37
C PRO A 237 -6.12 -0.32 45.99
N SER A 238 -5.12 -1.16 46.25
CA SER A 238 -5.24 -2.43 46.99
C SER A 238 -5.79 -2.23 48.40
#